data_AF-A0A5C6FJ98-F1
#
_entry.id   AF-A0A5C6FJ98-F1
#
_cell.length_a   1.000
_cell.length_b   1.000
_cell.length_c   1.000
_cell.angle_alpha   90.00
_cell.angle_beta   90.00
_cell.angle_gamma   90.00
#
_symmetry.space_group_name_H-M   'P 1'
#
loop_
_entity.id
_entity.type
_entity.pdbx_description
1 polymer ?
#
loop_
_entity_poly.entity_id
_entity_poly.type
_entity_poly.pdbx_seq_one_letter_code
_entity_poly.pdbx_strand_id
1 'polypeptide(L)'
;MSKMWIPICFALLTAFFWGCYGPLIGNAAAPMVDGAKLWSPYKPYLFVGVAYLVIAIIGGAIMMSVKGDSFDFSGVHYPTMKWGFLAGAFGAVGALFLTSAMMTSKGNAALVMPIVFGGAVSVSAIIGLMRLHGGVTISPLLWVGLVTTFIGVTLTAMNTPHAHPPAKPAPAVSTTDVPSEAAKEHV
;
A
#
# COMPACT_ATOMS: atom_id res chain seq x y z
N MET A 1 -24.37 23.99 3.22
CA MET A 1 -23.57 22.89 2.63
C MET A 1 -22.08 22.93 3.01
N SER A 2 -21.69 23.54 4.14
CA SER A 2 -20.29 23.81 4.50
C SER A 2 -19.65 22.85 5.53
N LYS A 3 -20.28 21.72 5.87
CA LYS A 3 -19.71 20.74 6.83
C LYS A 3 -19.13 19.49 6.18
N MET A 4 -19.54 19.15 4.95
CA MET A 4 -19.05 17.94 4.27
C MET A 4 -17.70 18.12 3.57
N TRP A 5 -17.25 19.35 3.34
CA TRP A 5 -15.99 19.58 2.63
C TRP A 5 -14.78 19.07 3.43
N ILE A 6 -14.79 19.20 4.77
CA ILE A 6 -13.67 18.73 5.61
C ILE A 6 -13.47 17.20 5.47
N PRO A 7 -14.50 16.34 5.68
CA PRO A 7 -14.38 14.91 5.42
C PRO A 7 -13.96 14.58 3.97
N ILE A 8 -14.47 15.31 2.98
CA ILE A 8 -14.11 15.10 1.58
C ILE A 8 -12.62 15.40 1.37
N CYS A 9 -12.09 16.50 1.92
CA CYS A 9 -10.67 16.82 1.86
C CYS A 9 -9.81 15.72 2.52
N PHE A 10 -10.20 15.23 3.70
CA PHE A 10 -9.49 14.11 4.34
C PHE A 10 -9.57 12.82 3.52
N ALA A 11 -10.69 12.54 2.85
CA ALA A 11 -10.82 11.38 1.97
C ALA A 11 -9.93 11.52 0.72
N LEU A 12 -9.86 12.70 0.11
CA LEU A 12 -8.97 12.98 -1.03
C LEU A 12 -7.50 12.88 -0.64
N LEU A 13 -7.12 13.44 0.52
CA LEU A 13 -5.76 13.30 1.05
C LEU A 13 -5.43 11.83 1.33
N THR A 14 -6.38 11.08 1.90
CA THR A 14 -6.22 9.64 2.11
C THR A 14 -5.96 8.92 0.78
N ALA A 15 -6.74 9.21 -0.26
CA ALA A 15 -6.54 8.65 -1.59
C ALA A 15 -5.18 9.03 -2.19
N PHE A 16 -4.72 10.26 -1.97
CA PHE A 16 -3.40 10.72 -2.40
C PHE A 16 -2.26 9.95 -1.71
N PHE A 17 -2.26 9.86 -0.37
CA PHE A 17 -1.22 9.14 0.37
C PHE A 17 -1.19 7.65 0.02
N TRP A 18 -2.35 7.02 -0.12
CA TRP A 18 -2.44 5.64 -0.59
C TRP A 18 -1.99 5.50 -2.05
N GLY A 19 -2.31 6.45 -2.93
CA GLY A 19 -1.80 6.45 -4.31
C GLY A 19 -0.27 6.50 -4.37
N CYS A 20 0.35 7.36 -3.55
CA CYS A 20 1.81 7.47 -3.44
C CYS A 20 2.46 6.25 -2.77
N TYR A 21 1.73 5.53 -1.92
CA TYR A 21 2.25 4.35 -1.23
C TYR A 21 2.77 3.28 -2.20
N GLY A 22 2.07 3.04 -3.32
CA GLY A 22 2.44 1.99 -4.29
C GLY A 22 3.85 2.18 -4.88
N PRO A 23 4.17 3.34 -5.46
CA PRO A 23 5.52 3.66 -5.91
C PRO A 23 6.57 3.63 -4.78
N LEU A 24 6.24 4.16 -3.59
CA LEU A 24 7.17 4.19 -2.45
C LEU A 24 7.54 2.77 -1.98
N ILE A 25 6.56 1.87 -1.86
CA ILE A 25 6.84 0.47 -1.49
C ILE A 25 7.52 -0.30 -2.61
N GLY A 26 7.24 0.05 -3.87
CA GLY A 26 7.93 -0.47 -5.05
C GLY A 26 9.42 -0.15 -5.03
N ASN A 27 9.81 1.05 -4.61
CA ASN A 27 11.22 1.44 -4.44
C ASN A 27 11.94 0.64 -3.34
N ALA A 28 11.19 0.07 -2.38
CA ALA A 28 11.74 -0.80 -1.35
C ALA A 28 11.82 -2.28 -1.78
N ALA A 29 11.49 -2.59 -3.05
CA ALA A 29 11.57 -3.93 -3.61
C ALA A 29 13.01 -4.47 -3.58
N ALA A 30 13.15 -5.75 -3.23
CA ALA A 30 14.45 -6.40 -3.23
C ALA A 30 14.96 -6.55 -4.67
N PRO A 31 16.22 -6.16 -4.95
CA PRO A 31 16.85 -6.47 -6.22
C PRO A 31 17.05 -7.99 -6.32
N MET A 32 17.09 -8.48 -7.56
CA MET A 32 17.45 -9.86 -7.86
C MET A 32 18.96 -9.96 -7.99
N VAL A 33 19.58 -10.77 -7.14
CA VAL A 33 21.02 -11.10 -7.16
C VAL A 33 21.12 -12.62 -7.25
N ASP A 34 21.83 -13.12 -8.25
CA ASP A 34 22.02 -14.57 -8.50
C ASP A 34 20.72 -15.39 -8.56
N GLY A 35 19.66 -14.79 -9.14
CA GLY A 35 18.36 -15.44 -9.29
C GLY A 35 17.50 -15.45 -8.02
N ALA A 36 17.96 -14.86 -6.92
CA ALA A 36 17.23 -14.74 -5.66
C ALA A 36 17.02 -13.27 -5.25
N LYS A 37 15.94 -13.01 -4.52
CA LYS A 37 15.71 -11.69 -3.90
C LYS A 37 16.59 -11.54 -2.66
N LEU A 38 17.30 -10.42 -2.54
CA LEU A 38 18.13 -10.13 -1.35
C LEU A 38 17.32 -10.05 -0.04
N TRP A 39 16.05 -9.65 -0.09
CA TRP A 39 15.17 -9.64 1.07
C TRP A 39 13.72 -9.96 0.70
N SER A 40 12.98 -10.39 1.71
CA SER A 40 11.54 -10.66 1.61
C SER A 40 10.71 -9.38 1.73
N PRO A 41 9.43 -9.41 1.33
CA PRO A 41 8.50 -8.29 1.53
C PRO A 41 8.31 -7.87 2.99
N TYR A 42 8.66 -8.73 3.93
CA TYR A 42 8.56 -8.46 5.36
C TYR A 42 9.55 -7.39 5.84
N LYS A 43 10.69 -7.21 5.15
CA LYS A 43 11.70 -6.21 5.53
C LYS A 43 11.16 -4.77 5.44
N PRO A 44 10.58 -4.32 4.32
CA PRO A 44 9.93 -3.01 4.29
C PRO A 44 8.60 -2.98 5.07
N TYR A 45 7.85 -4.09 5.11
CA TYR A 45 6.62 -4.14 5.92
C TYR A 45 6.87 -3.84 7.40
N LEU A 46 8.00 -4.29 7.97
CA LEU A 46 8.39 -3.93 9.33
C LEU A 46 8.48 -2.41 9.51
N PHE A 47 9.08 -1.70 8.55
CA PHE A 47 9.23 -0.25 8.60
C PHE A 47 7.92 0.50 8.33
N VAL A 48 7.00 -0.09 7.55
CA VAL A 48 5.60 0.38 7.46
C VAL A 48 4.94 0.31 8.85
N GLY A 49 5.15 -0.79 9.59
CA GLY A 49 4.68 -0.95 10.96
C GLY A 49 5.28 0.07 11.94
N VAL A 50 6.59 0.34 11.84
CA VAL A 50 7.25 1.40 12.64
C VAL A 50 6.64 2.76 12.34
N ALA A 51 6.44 3.11 11.07
CA ALA A 51 5.80 4.36 10.68
C ALA A 51 4.37 4.47 11.25
N TYR A 52 3.60 3.38 11.23
CA TYR A 52 2.25 3.35 11.84
C TYR A 52 2.31 3.56 13.34
N LEU A 53 3.25 2.93 14.06
CA LEU A 53 3.40 3.13 15.49
C LEU A 53 3.72 4.60 15.81
N VAL A 54 4.68 5.19 15.10
CA VAL A 54 5.06 6.59 15.29
C VAL A 54 3.90 7.52 14.99
N ILE A 55 3.30 7.44 13.79
CA ILE A 55 2.28 8.39 13.35
C ILE A 55 0.96 8.18 14.09
N ALA A 56 0.50 6.94 14.27
CA ALA A 56 -0.79 6.68 14.89
C ALA A 56 -0.78 6.95 16.40
N ILE A 57 0.29 6.55 17.10
CA ILE A 57 0.38 6.78 18.55
C ILE A 57 0.70 8.25 18.84
N ILE A 58 1.79 8.79 18.27
CA ILE A 58 2.21 10.16 18.57
C ILE A 58 1.23 11.16 17.97
N GLY A 59 0.86 11.00 16.70
CA GLY A 59 -0.11 11.88 16.05
C GLY A 59 -1.48 11.82 16.70
N GLY A 60 -1.95 10.62 17.07
CA GLY A 60 -3.20 10.44 17.82
C GLY A 60 -3.17 11.14 19.18
N ALA A 61 -2.11 10.93 19.97
CA ALA A 61 -1.96 11.55 21.28
C ALA A 61 -1.87 13.09 21.20
N ILE A 62 -1.15 13.63 20.21
CA ILE A 62 -1.10 15.08 19.97
C ILE A 62 -2.49 15.61 19.65
N MET A 63 -3.22 14.95 18.75
CA MET A 63 -4.55 15.41 18.35
C MET A 63 -5.57 15.32 19.49
N MET A 64 -5.51 14.27 20.32
CA MET A 64 -6.31 14.17 21.54
C MET A 64 -6.01 15.33 22.49
N SER A 65 -4.72 15.65 22.69
CA SER A 65 -4.31 16.77 23.55
C SER A 65 -4.80 18.13 23.02
N VAL A 66 -4.68 18.36 21.71
CA VAL A 66 -5.15 19.60 21.05
C VAL A 66 -6.67 19.73 21.10
N LYS A 67 -7.40 18.61 21.07
CA LYS A 67 -8.87 18.58 21.15
C LYS A 67 -9.41 18.56 22.58
N GLY A 68 -8.54 18.39 23.59
CA GLY A 68 -8.93 18.31 24.99
C GLY A 68 -9.57 16.98 25.36
N ASP A 69 -9.28 15.90 24.63
CA ASP A 69 -9.79 14.56 24.92
C ASP A 69 -9.09 13.94 26.14
N SER A 70 -9.81 13.09 26.88
CA SER A 70 -9.24 12.32 27.96
C SER A 70 -8.40 11.16 27.42
N PHE A 71 -7.29 10.85 28.10
CA PHE A 71 -6.52 9.61 27.89
C PHE A 71 -7.08 8.43 28.68
N ASP A 72 -8.32 8.55 29.18
CA ASP A 72 -9.01 7.47 29.85
C ASP A 72 -9.76 6.63 28.81
N PHE A 73 -9.37 5.36 28.71
CA PHE A 73 -9.97 4.39 27.80
C PHE A 73 -10.88 3.38 28.51
N SER A 74 -11.27 3.66 29.76
CA SER A 74 -12.17 2.84 30.55
C SER A 74 -13.64 3.29 30.44
N GLY A 75 -14.56 2.51 31.00
CA GLY A 75 -15.99 2.85 31.05
C GLY A 75 -16.61 3.14 29.68
N VAL A 76 -17.16 4.34 29.51
CA VAL A 76 -17.80 4.79 28.27
C VAL A 76 -16.84 4.92 27.09
N HIS A 77 -15.53 5.05 27.36
CA HIS A 77 -14.49 5.17 26.33
C HIS A 77 -13.95 3.81 25.88
N TYR A 78 -14.27 2.71 26.57
CA TYR A 78 -13.81 1.36 26.18
C TYR A 78 -14.08 0.98 24.72
N PRO A 79 -15.22 1.34 24.09
CA PRO A 79 -15.44 1.08 22.67
C PRO A 79 -14.42 1.74 21.74
N THR A 80 -13.87 2.92 22.10
CA THR A 80 -12.87 3.61 21.27
C THR A 80 -11.58 2.81 21.20
N MET A 81 -11.13 2.28 22.34
CA MET A 81 -9.97 1.38 22.42
C MET A 81 -10.23 0.08 21.67
N LYS A 82 -11.36 -0.59 21.93
CA LYS A 82 -11.68 -1.89 21.33
C LYS A 82 -11.80 -1.82 19.81
N TRP A 83 -12.61 -0.90 19.29
CA TRP A 83 -12.83 -0.79 17.85
C TRP A 83 -11.65 -0.12 17.14
N GLY A 84 -10.96 0.82 17.79
CA GLY A 84 -9.73 1.42 17.28
C GLY A 84 -8.63 0.36 17.11
N PHE A 85 -8.42 -0.49 18.12
CA PHE A 85 -7.45 -1.58 18.04
C PHE A 85 -7.83 -2.59 16.95
N LEU A 86 -9.09 -3.01 16.88
CA LEU A 86 -9.53 -3.96 15.85
C LEU A 86 -9.38 -3.38 14.44
N ALA A 87 -9.75 -2.11 14.23
CA ALA A 87 -9.55 -1.42 12.96
C ALA A 87 -8.06 -1.37 12.58
N GLY A 88 -7.19 -1.03 13.55
CA GLY A 88 -5.73 -1.02 13.36
C GLY A 88 -5.16 -2.40 13.01
N ALA A 89 -5.64 -3.46 13.68
CA ALA A 89 -5.22 -4.83 13.41
C ALA A 89 -5.58 -5.29 11.98
N PHE A 90 -6.82 -5.05 11.55
CA PHE A 90 -7.24 -5.33 10.18
C PHE A 90 -6.47 -4.49 9.14
N GLY A 91 -6.17 -3.23 9.48
CA GLY A 91 -5.34 -2.36 8.64
C GLY A 91 -3.90 -2.88 8.49
N ALA A 92 -3.28 -3.33 9.57
CA ALA A 92 -1.92 -3.90 9.55
C ALA A 92 -1.87 -5.20 8.75
N VAL A 93 -2.81 -6.13 8.99
CA VAL A 93 -2.93 -7.37 8.22
C VAL A 93 -3.19 -7.08 6.73
N GLY A 94 -4.04 -6.10 6.41
CA GLY A 94 -4.25 -5.65 5.04
C GLY A 94 -2.97 -5.10 4.39
N ALA A 95 -2.21 -4.27 5.11
CA ALA A 95 -0.93 -3.74 4.65
C ALA A 95 0.12 -4.84 4.41
N LEU A 96 0.10 -5.92 5.21
CA LEU A 96 0.95 -7.09 5.00
C LEU A 96 0.66 -7.76 3.66
N PHE A 97 -0.62 -8.04 3.38
CA PHE A 97 -1.04 -8.66 2.13
C PHE A 97 -0.76 -7.74 0.93
N LEU A 98 -1.03 -6.44 1.06
CA LEU A 98 -0.73 -5.45 0.04
C LEU A 98 0.78 -5.40 -0.28
N THR A 99 1.63 -5.27 0.74
CA THR A 99 3.09 -5.23 0.57
C THR A 99 3.59 -6.51 -0.11
N SER A 100 3.10 -7.66 0.34
CA SER A 100 3.46 -8.95 -0.22
C SER A 100 3.01 -9.09 -1.67
N ALA A 101 1.79 -8.63 -2.01
CA ALA A 101 1.26 -8.63 -3.36
C ALA A 101 2.11 -7.74 -4.28
N MET A 102 2.33 -6.48 -3.91
CA MET A 102 3.13 -5.51 -4.67
C MET A 102 4.54 -6.01 -4.97
N MET A 103 5.18 -6.65 -4.00
CA MET A 103 6.56 -7.09 -4.12
C MET A 103 6.70 -8.47 -4.77
N THR A 104 5.61 -9.24 -4.87
CA THR A 104 5.59 -10.56 -5.53
C THR A 104 5.05 -10.47 -6.96
N SER A 105 4.26 -9.44 -7.28
CA SER A 105 3.83 -9.14 -8.64
C SER A 105 5.04 -8.80 -9.51
N LYS A 106 5.48 -9.77 -10.32
CA LYS A 106 6.64 -9.71 -11.25
C LYS A 106 6.40 -8.72 -12.41
N GLY A 107 6.29 -7.42 -12.11
CA GLY A 107 6.03 -6.36 -13.09
C GLY A 107 4.56 -5.93 -13.20
N ASN A 108 3.67 -6.48 -12.38
CA ASN A 108 2.22 -6.24 -12.43
C ASN A 108 1.65 -5.51 -11.20
N ALA A 109 2.52 -4.79 -10.48
CA ALA A 109 2.17 -4.07 -9.26
C ALA A 109 1.07 -3.00 -9.51
N ALA A 110 0.96 -2.52 -10.75
CA ALA A 110 -0.08 -1.59 -11.17
C ALA A 110 -1.51 -2.14 -11.02
N LEU A 111 -1.73 -3.46 -11.06
CA LEU A 111 -3.08 -4.04 -10.85
C LEU A 111 -3.46 -4.10 -9.37
N VAL A 112 -2.47 -4.20 -8.49
CA VAL A 112 -2.73 -4.49 -7.08
C VAL A 112 -3.51 -3.35 -6.43
N MET A 113 -3.18 -2.10 -6.74
CA MET A 113 -3.83 -0.93 -6.14
C MET A 113 -5.32 -0.84 -6.53
N PRO A 114 -5.71 -0.86 -7.83
CA PRO A 114 -7.11 -0.88 -8.21
C PRO A 114 -7.90 -2.04 -7.58
N ILE A 115 -7.34 -3.26 -7.56
CA ILE A 115 -8.02 -4.44 -7.01
C ILE A 115 -8.27 -4.26 -5.50
N VAL A 116 -7.27 -3.79 -4.75
CA VAL A 116 -7.38 -3.62 -3.30
C VAL A 116 -8.41 -2.55 -2.95
N PHE A 117 -8.33 -1.37 -3.55
CA PHE A 117 -9.25 -0.27 -3.22
C PHE A 117 -10.67 -0.51 -3.77
N GLY A 118 -10.79 -1.05 -4.98
CA GLY A 118 -12.08 -1.44 -5.55
C GLY A 118 -12.77 -2.56 -4.77
N GLY A 119 -12.00 -3.57 -4.38
CA GLY A 119 -12.45 -4.66 -3.53
C GLY A 119 -12.88 -4.16 -2.15
N ALA A 120 -12.11 -3.25 -1.53
CA ALA A 120 -12.44 -2.69 -0.22
C ALA A 120 -13.79 -1.95 -0.21
N VAL A 121 -14.07 -1.13 -1.23
CA VAL A 121 -15.37 -0.46 -1.40
C VAL A 121 -16.50 -1.48 -1.50
N SER A 122 -16.30 -2.53 -2.30
CA SER A 122 -17.29 -3.59 -2.49
C SER A 122 -17.59 -4.37 -1.20
N VAL A 123 -16.55 -4.76 -0.47
CA VAL A 123 -16.67 -5.46 0.83
C VAL A 123 -17.37 -4.57 1.86
N SER A 124 -17.03 -3.28 1.92
CA SER A 124 -17.67 -2.33 2.83
C SER A 124 -19.17 -2.20 2.55
N ALA A 125 -19.56 -2.10 1.27
CA ALA A 125 -20.97 -2.03 0.88
C ALA A 125 -21.73 -3.31 1.28
N ILE A 126 -21.16 -4.48 1.05
CA ILE A 126 -21.78 -5.78 1.41
C ILE A 126 -21.92 -5.91 2.93
N ILE A 127 -20.89 -5.58 3.72
CA ILE A 127 -20.97 -5.58 5.18
C ILE A 127 -22.03 -4.60 5.67
N GLY A 128 -22.13 -3.42 5.05
CA GLY A 128 -23.19 -2.45 5.32
C GLY A 128 -24.57 -3.08 5.11
N LEU A 129 -24.82 -3.65 3.93
CA LEU A 129 -26.09 -4.33 3.61
C LEU A 129 -26.43 -5.44 4.61
N MET A 130 -25.45 -6.27 4.98
CA MET A 130 -25.65 -7.33 5.98
C MET A 130 -26.05 -6.77 7.34
N ARG A 131 -25.41 -5.68 7.80
CA ARG A 131 -25.72 -5.07 9.10
C ARG A 131 -27.10 -4.40 9.15
N LEU A 132 -27.66 -3.99 8.01
CA LEU A 132 -28.96 -3.33 7.95
C LEU A 132 -30.15 -4.31 8.01
N HIS A 133 -29.93 -5.63 7.96
CA HIS A 133 -30.93 -6.70 8.11
C HIS A 133 -32.28 -6.47 7.38
N GLY A 134 -32.28 -5.82 6.21
CA GLY A 134 -33.48 -5.63 5.39
C GLY A 134 -34.43 -4.50 5.83
N GLY A 135 -34.06 -3.68 6.83
CA GLY A 135 -34.90 -2.56 7.30
C GLY A 135 -34.89 -1.32 6.40
N VAL A 136 -34.20 -1.35 5.25
CA VAL A 136 -34.00 -0.21 4.37
C VAL A 136 -34.18 -0.61 2.92
N THR A 137 -34.88 0.22 2.14
CA THR A 137 -35.01 0.07 0.68
C THR A 137 -33.65 0.22 0.02
N ILE A 138 -33.12 -0.89 -0.50
CA ILE A 138 -31.86 -0.89 -1.25
C ILE A 138 -32.13 -0.27 -2.61
N SER A 139 -31.52 0.89 -2.88
CA SER A 139 -31.59 1.51 -4.20
C SER A 139 -30.92 0.59 -5.23
N PRO A 140 -31.57 0.26 -6.36
CA PRO A 140 -30.94 -0.47 -7.46
C PRO A 140 -29.65 0.19 -7.96
N LEU A 141 -29.51 1.51 -7.80
CA LEU A 141 -28.28 2.24 -8.17
C LEU A 141 -27.06 1.82 -7.36
N LEU A 142 -27.21 1.25 -6.15
CA LEU A 142 -26.08 0.72 -5.40
C LEU A 142 -25.39 -0.42 -6.16
N TRP A 143 -26.18 -1.34 -6.71
CA TRP A 143 -25.67 -2.46 -7.51
C TRP A 143 -25.03 -1.97 -8.80
N VAL A 144 -25.63 -0.99 -9.46
CA VAL A 144 -25.03 -0.33 -10.63
C VAL A 144 -23.69 0.31 -10.26
N GLY A 145 -23.60 0.98 -9.11
CA GLY A 145 -22.35 1.57 -8.60
C GLY A 145 -21.27 0.53 -8.32
N LEU A 146 -21.63 -0.62 -7.73
CA LEU A 146 -20.70 -1.73 -7.50
C LEU A 146 -20.17 -2.33 -8.81
N VAL A 147 -21.06 -2.59 -9.78
CA VAL A 147 -20.68 -3.08 -11.11
C VAL A 147 -19.79 -2.06 -11.84
N THR A 148 -20.14 -0.77 -11.77
CA THR A 148 -19.34 0.29 -12.38
C THR A 148 -17.97 0.41 -11.74
N THR A 149 -17.89 0.28 -10.42
CA THR A 149 -16.61 0.26 -9.68
C THR A 149 -15.76 -0.93 -10.12
N PHE A 150 -16.35 -2.11 -10.23
CA PHE A 150 -15.66 -3.29 -10.72
C PHE A 150 -15.10 -3.08 -12.14
N ILE A 151 -15.93 -2.60 -13.06
CA ILE A 151 -15.50 -2.30 -14.44
C ILE A 151 -14.39 -1.25 -14.44
N GLY A 152 -14.55 -0.14 -13.71
CA GLY A 152 -13.55 0.93 -13.65
C GLY A 152 -12.21 0.45 -13.09
N VAL A 153 -12.24 -0.38 -12.05
CA VAL A 153 -11.06 -1.02 -11.46
C VAL A 153 -10.39 -1.95 -12.47
N THR A 154 -11.14 -2.81 -13.14
CA THR A 154 -10.62 -3.73 -14.16
C THR A 154 -10.01 -2.97 -15.34
N LEU A 155 -10.68 -1.94 -15.85
CA LEU A 155 -10.16 -1.11 -16.93
C LEU A 155 -8.88 -0.38 -16.51
N THR A 156 -8.86 0.21 -15.31
CA THR A 156 -7.67 0.89 -14.79
C THR A 156 -6.52 -0.09 -14.67
N ALA A 157 -6.77 -1.27 -14.10
CA ALA A 157 -5.78 -2.32 -13.96
C ALA A 157 -5.23 -2.73 -15.34
N MET A 158 -6.10 -3.09 -16.29
CA MET A 158 -5.67 -3.57 -17.62
C MET A 158 -4.94 -2.53 -18.47
N ASN A 159 -5.24 -1.24 -18.31
CA ASN A 159 -4.72 -0.17 -19.16
C ASN A 159 -3.59 0.65 -18.50
N THR A 160 -3.24 0.40 -17.22
CA THR A 160 -2.11 1.09 -16.60
C THR A 160 -0.81 0.62 -17.25
N PRO A 161 0.04 1.52 -17.81
CA PRO A 161 1.28 1.13 -18.46
C PRO A 161 2.22 0.41 -17.50
N HIS A 162 2.80 -0.70 -17.98
CA HIS A 162 3.74 -1.51 -17.21
C HIS A 162 5.15 -0.96 -17.45
N ALA A 163 5.92 -0.73 -16.38
CA ALA A 163 7.33 -0.37 -16.53
C ALA A 163 8.07 -1.52 -17.23
N HIS A 164 8.64 -1.24 -18.40
CA HIS A 164 9.55 -2.18 -19.05
C HIS A 164 10.75 -2.46 -18.11
N PRO A 165 11.24 -3.71 -18.04
CA PRO A 165 12.46 -4.01 -17.29
C PRO A 165 13.57 -3.04 -17.73
N PRO A 166 14.37 -2.47 -16.81
CA PRO A 166 15.51 -1.66 -17.20
C PRO A 166 16.39 -2.48 -18.14
N ALA A 167 16.74 -1.88 -19.28
CA ALA A 167 17.60 -2.51 -20.26
C ALA A 167 18.87 -3.00 -19.56
N LYS A 168 19.22 -4.27 -19.78
CA LYS A 168 20.42 -4.89 -19.24
C LYS A 168 21.62 -3.99 -19.56
N PRO A 169 22.45 -3.59 -18.56
CA PRO A 169 23.66 -2.82 -18.85
C PRO A 169 24.47 -3.57 -19.90
N ALA A 170 24.83 -2.88 -20.98
CA ALA A 170 25.72 -3.43 -21.98
C ALA A 170 27.01 -3.89 -21.28
N PRO A 171 27.57 -5.07 -21.62
CA PRO A 171 28.81 -5.54 -21.02
C PRO A 171 29.86 -4.44 -21.19
N ALA A 172 30.46 -4.00 -20.08
CA ALA A 172 31.63 -3.15 -20.13
C ALA A 172 32.71 -3.90 -20.92
N VAL A 173 33.18 -3.28 -21.99
CA VAL A 173 34.33 -3.77 -22.76
C VAL A 173 35.50 -3.81 -21.79
N SER A 174 35.89 -5.01 -21.38
CA SER A 174 37.13 -5.26 -20.66
C SER A 174 38.29 -4.86 -21.57
N THR A 175 38.89 -3.70 -21.27
CA THR A 175 40.19 -3.34 -21.84
C THR A 175 41.20 -4.41 -21.44
N THR A 176 41.71 -5.04 -22.47
CA THR A 176 42.64 -6.15 -22.54
C THR A 176 43.85 -5.98 -21.63
N ASP A 177 44.21 -7.11 -21.04
CA ASP A 177 45.50 -7.51 -20.50
C ASP A 177 46.71 -6.70 -20.99
N VAL A 178 47.50 -6.18 -20.04
CA VAL A 178 48.94 -5.96 -20.25
C VAL A 178 49.65 -7.17 -19.65
N PRO A 179 50.24 -8.07 -20.44
CA PRO A 179 51.07 -9.13 -19.89
C PRO A 179 52.38 -8.54 -19.37
N SER A 180 52.59 -8.70 -18.07
CA SER A 180 53.92 -8.66 -17.47
C SER A 180 54.66 -9.93 -17.88
N GLU A 181 55.59 -9.85 -18.83
CA GLU A 181 56.59 -10.89 -19.04
C GLU A 181 57.97 -10.28 -19.25
N ALA A 182 58.81 -10.47 -18.25
CA ALA A 182 60.24 -10.33 -18.34
C ALA A 182 60.82 -11.49 -19.16
N ALA A 183 61.56 -11.20 -20.22
CA ALA A 183 62.46 -12.15 -20.86
C ALA A 183 63.80 -11.48 -21.17
N LYS A 184 64.86 -12.26 -20.93
CA LYS A 184 66.27 -11.92 -20.80
C LYS A 184 66.99 -11.67 -22.15
N GLU A 185 67.96 -10.77 -22.12
CA GLU A 185 69.35 -10.86 -22.65
C GLU A 185 69.61 -11.19 -24.16
N HIS A 186 70.27 -10.26 -24.88
CA HIS A 186 71.48 -10.49 -25.71
C HIS A 186 72.00 -9.21 -26.41
N VAL A 187 73.35 -9.10 -26.44
CA VAL A 187 74.29 -8.14 -27.08
C VAL A 187 74.79 -7.00 -26.20
#